data_AF-A0A7W7IY94-F1
#
_entry.id   AF-A0A7W7IY94-F1
#
_cell.length_a   1.000
_cell.length_b   1.000
_cell.length_c   1.000
_cell.angle_alpha   90.00
_cell.angle_beta   90.00
_cell.angle_gamma   90.00
#
_symmetry.space_group_name_H-M   'P 1'
#
loop_
_entity.id
_entity.type
_entity.pdbx_description
1 polymer ?
#
loop_
_entity_poly.entity_id
_entity_poly.type
_entity_poly.pdbx_seq_one_letter_code
_entity_poly.pdbx_strand_id
1 'polypeptide(L)'
;MKKTFLKAILIIFFVTNFMNAQSQDPILQKLIDLKLIEQKEVKDFIKNQEAYTGKSTTSYLYALFQCEYKRITKHFYSTFIANMISIENDKLSDEEQKKENQELSDYLSKLKSCELLSEKQSQYFQKEISNNSYGYKLQFIQDITFKALKADYMAPEKLKDFADKLKDYKIVDTKYQSLIAAIDEEKIEEPIDFLLYCEKSTIINPKNYSDKVAFFLEAIHKKTASVLPELAFTDFEYKIVLDPEMSAYGDNYYNCIVSLKSNGKIYKQKSGFYPSSKNDYSAGEIDIQNYYQIFNKILIDLHAPYRVHDVPVHGENASVSQIGIMVLTEEQEKKLNEFVTYINASQEDFKNKPTSQEIENAIDEYTKIGLFSNLTADQISHGKEKVRQENISNYNDILSAFPNMIYSFDTELGNLEDPYAELIKEFAAISHNEFKPTHISNLFDIEKSKKTTLKFKLKNKVYSKTFKIDNDWIDADFFDFVRSVTTKNNLEGRFYELYTGGQDAKVIFLTENQYNYIRTNKLLLFADQEWEEE
;
A
#
# COMPACT_ATOMS: atom_id res chain seq x y z
N MET A 1 35.22 48.44 51.96
CA MET A 1 35.27 48.62 50.50
C MET A 1 35.15 47.28 49.74
N LYS A 2 34.18 46.41 50.09
CA LYS A 2 34.00 45.08 49.45
C LYS A 2 32.54 44.57 49.41
N LYS A 3 31.54 45.40 49.75
CA LYS A 3 30.11 45.02 49.72
C LYS A 3 29.26 45.81 48.71
N THR A 4 29.80 46.86 48.10
CA THR A 4 29.12 47.66 47.07
C THR A 4 29.45 47.20 45.65
N PHE A 5 30.58 46.51 45.44
CA PHE A 5 30.98 46.02 44.11
C PHE A 5 30.24 44.73 43.69
N LEU A 6 29.81 43.91 44.65
CA LEU A 6 29.09 42.65 44.37
C LEU A 6 27.62 42.87 43.99
N LYS A 7 27.00 43.98 44.46
CA LYS A 7 25.63 44.35 44.03
C LYS A 7 25.59 44.98 42.64
N ALA A 8 26.69 45.60 42.18
CA ALA A 8 26.79 46.09 40.81
C ALA A 8 26.98 44.95 39.79
N ILE A 9 27.70 43.88 40.15
CA ILE A 9 27.92 42.72 39.26
C ILE A 9 26.69 41.78 39.20
N LEU A 10 25.88 41.68 40.27
CA LEU A 10 24.65 40.88 40.23
C LEU A 10 23.50 41.57 39.46
N ILE A 11 23.50 42.90 39.35
CA ILE A 11 22.55 43.64 38.52
C ILE A 11 22.98 43.58 37.04
N ILE A 12 24.28 43.46 36.74
CA ILE A 12 24.76 43.26 35.36
C ILE A 12 24.52 41.82 34.88
N PHE A 13 24.47 40.81 35.76
CA PHE A 13 24.10 39.44 35.38
C PHE A 13 22.59 39.16 35.31
N PHE A 14 21.74 40.04 35.87
CA PHE A 14 20.28 39.96 35.72
C PHE A 14 19.71 40.86 34.61
N VAL A 15 20.52 41.74 34.03
CA VAL A 15 20.12 42.59 32.89
C VAL A 15 20.66 42.07 31.55
N THR A 16 21.59 41.11 31.53
CA THR A 16 22.11 40.53 30.26
C THR A 16 21.37 39.29 29.76
N ASN A 17 20.40 38.75 30.49
CA ASN A 17 19.48 37.71 29.96
C ASN A 17 18.08 38.26 29.56
N PHE A 18 17.88 39.58 29.69
CA PHE A 18 16.68 40.28 29.22
C PHE A 18 17.02 41.39 28.21
N MET A 19 18.19 41.31 27.56
CA MET A 19 18.35 42.00 26.29
C MET A 19 17.55 41.20 25.26
N ASN A 20 16.46 41.81 24.80
CA ASN A 20 15.69 41.45 23.60
C ASN A 20 16.43 40.42 22.74
N ALA A 21 16.07 39.15 22.88
CA ALA A 21 16.24 38.21 21.80
C ALA A 21 15.22 38.61 20.72
N GLN A 22 15.45 39.79 20.12
CA GLN A 22 14.76 40.20 18.93
C GLN A 22 15.14 39.16 17.88
N SER A 23 14.16 38.36 17.51
CA SER A 23 14.29 37.49 16.36
C SER A 23 14.70 38.33 15.16
N GLN A 24 15.72 37.91 14.40
CA GLN A 24 16.04 38.52 13.11
C GLN A 24 14.91 38.30 12.08
N ASP A 25 13.98 37.40 12.39
CA ASP A 25 12.78 37.12 11.64
C ASP A 25 11.61 38.00 12.13
N PRO A 26 11.16 38.99 11.34
CA PRO A 26 10.17 39.97 11.77
C PRO A 26 8.78 39.36 12.01
N ILE A 27 8.42 38.28 11.32
CA ILE A 27 7.16 37.57 11.56
C ILE A 27 7.24 36.83 12.89
N LEU A 28 8.35 36.14 13.15
CA LEU A 28 8.56 35.46 14.43
C LEU A 28 8.53 36.45 15.60
N GLN A 29 9.11 37.64 15.43
CA GLN A 29 9.04 38.68 16.45
C GLN A 29 7.60 39.15 16.70
N LYS A 30 6.81 39.38 15.65
CA LYS A 30 5.37 39.70 15.78
C LYS A 30 4.61 38.58 16.51
N LEU A 31 4.90 37.31 16.24
CA LEU A 31 4.30 36.17 16.93
C LEU A 31 4.60 36.17 18.43
N ILE A 32 5.82 36.52 18.82
CA ILE A 32 6.23 36.67 20.23
C ILE A 32 5.51 37.86 20.87
N ASP A 33 5.52 39.02 20.20
CA ASP A 33 4.95 40.28 20.72
C ASP A 33 3.44 40.17 20.95
N LEU A 34 2.73 39.46 20.07
CA LEU A 34 1.29 39.19 20.16
C LEU A 34 0.95 37.99 21.06
N LYS A 35 1.96 37.38 21.69
CA LYS A 35 1.84 36.23 22.59
C LYS A 35 1.18 35.02 21.94
N LEU A 36 1.46 34.81 20.65
CA LEU A 36 1.07 33.59 19.94
C LEU A 36 2.05 32.46 20.21
N ILE A 37 3.30 32.79 20.52
CA ILE A 37 4.32 31.87 21.04
C ILE A 37 5.01 32.47 22.27
N GLU A 38 5.48 31.62 23.18
CA GLU A 38 6.30 32.02 24.30
C GLU A 38 7.81 31.97 23.96
N GLN A 39 8.62 32.78 24.63
CA GLN A 39 10.08 32.82 24.41
C GLN A 39 10.74 31.43 24.55
N LYS A 40 10.23 30.58 25.46
CA LYS A 40 10.72 29.22 25.69
C LYS A 40 10.42 28.27 24.52
N GLU A 41 9.44 28.60 23.68
CA GLU A 41 8.98 27.78 22.56
C GLU A 41 9.71 28.13 21.25
N VAL A 42 10.42 29.26 21.19
CA VAL A 42 11.10 29.78 19.98
C VAL A 42 12.03 28.75 19.33
N LYS A 43 12.80 28.01 20.13
CA LYS A 43 13.72 26.98 19.60
C LYS A 43 12.96 25.85 18.90
N ASP A 44 11.87 25.40 19.51
CA ASP A 44 11.01 24.34 18.96
C ASP A 44 10.27 24.84 17.73
N PHE A 45 9.82 26.10 17.75
CA PHE A 45 9.18 26.76 16.61
C PHE A 45 10.10 26.78 15.40
N ILE A 46 11.33 27.29 15.53
CA ILE A 46 12.30 27.38 14.44
C ILE A 46 12.60 25.99 13.88
N LYS A 47 12.82 25.00 14.75
CA LYS A 47 13.06 23.61 14.33
C LYS A 47 11.91 23.05 13.48
N ASN A 48 10.66 23.29 13.87
CA ASN A 48 9.49 22.81 13.11
C ASN A 48 9.23 23.63 11.85
N GLN A 49 9.62 24.90 11.85
CA GLN A 49 9.57 25.75 10.67
C GLN A 49 10.58 25.28 9.61
N GLU A 50 11.81 24.94 10.02
CA GLU A 50 12.88 24.41 9.15
C GLU A 50 12.55 23.05 8.53
N ALA A 51 11.60 22.31 9.09
CA ALA A 51 11.11 21.06 8.50
C ALA A 51 10.35 21.28 7.17
N TYR A 52 9.93 22.52 6.88
CA TYR A 52 9.38 22.92 5.59
C TYR A 52 10.41 23.72 4.80
N THR A 53 10.63 23.35 3.55
CA THR A 53 11.57 24.03 2.65
C THR A 53 11.03 25.42 2.27
N GLY A 54 11.63 26.45 2.86
CA GLY A 54 11.30 27.85 2.60
C GLY A 54 10.43 28.49 3.69
N LYS A 55 10.77 29.73 4.08
CA LYS A 55 10.01 30.52 5.06
C LYS A 55 8.73 31.07 4.43
N SER A 56 7.75 30.20 4.20
CA SER A 56 6.42 30.56 3.74
C SER A 56 5.47 30.78 4.92
N THR A 57 4.37 31.50 4.71
CA THR A 57 3.27 31.63 5.68
C THR A 57 2.83 30.28 6.26
N THR A 58 2.79 29.25 5.42
CA THR A 58 2.49 27.87 5.78
C THR A 58 3.48 27.27 6.80
N SER A 59 4.78 27.54 6.64
CA SER A 59 5.79 27.08 7.60
C SER A 59 5.58 27.68 9.01
N TYR A 60 5.16 28.95 9.10
CA TYR A 60 4.85 29.59 10.38
C TYR A 60 3.58 29.02 10.99
N LEU A 61 2.53 28.80 10.20
CA LEU A 61 1.27 28.20 10.68
C LEU A 61 1.50 26.78 11.20
N TYR A 62 2.29 25.98 10.48
CA TYR A 62 2.63 24.62 10.93
C TYR A 62 3.46 24.62 12.21
N ALA A 63 4.46 25.51 12.33
CA ALA A 63 5.23 25.64 13.56
C ALA A 63 4.36 26.11 14.74
N LEU A 64 3.40 27.02 14.51
CA LEU A 64 2.39 27.40 15.51
C LEU A 64 1.55 26.21 15.94
N PHE A 65 1.03 25.44 14.99
CA PHE A 65 0.26 24.22 15.26
C PHE A 65 1.06 23.24 16.13
N GLN A 66 2.31 22.99 15.79
CA GLN A 66 3.20 22.09 16.53
C GLN A 66 3.44 22.56 17.97
N CYS A 67 3.64 23.87 18.18
CA CYS A 67 3.79 24.45 19.52
C CYS A 67 2.51 24.30 20.35
N GLU A 68 1.34 24.59 19.77
CA GLU A 68 0.04 24.48 20.46
C GLU A 68 -0.31 23.01 20.77
N TYR A 69 -0.09 22.11 19.80
CA TYR A 69 -0.27 20.67 20.00
C TYR A 69 0.61 20.16 21.15
N LYS A 70 1.88 20.57 21.18
CA LYS A 70 2.82 20.21 22.26
C LYS A 70 2.43 20.80 23.61
N ARG A 71 1.83 21.99 23.66
CA ARG A 71 1.36 22.58 24.91
C ARG A 71 0.33 21.69 25.59
N ILE A 72 -0.59 21.14 24.79
CA ILE A 72 -1.70 20.29 25.21
C ILE A 72 -1.22 18.86 25.48
N THR A 73 -0.54 18.23 24.51
CA THR A 73 -0.24 16.79 24.56
C THR A 73 1.12 16.45 25.15
N LYS A 74 2.00 17.46 25.35
CA LYS A 74 3.44 17.29 25.68
C LYS A 74 4.28 16.62 24.59
N HIS A 75 3.70 16.31 23.44
CA HIS A 75 4.36 15.72 22.28
C HIS A 75 4.22 16.62 21.04
N PHE A 76 5.11 16.48 20.07
CA PHE A 76 4.88 17.07 18.76
C PHE A 76 3.86 16.23 17.98
N TYR A 77 3.10 16.88 17.09
CA TYR A 77 2.16 16.19 16.24
C TYR A 77 2.91 15.27 15.27
N SER A 78 2.50 14.00 15.28
CA SER A 78 2.73 13.04 14.21
C SER A 78 1.43 12.28 13.99
N THR A 79 1.17 11.80 12.78
CA THR A 79 -0.02 10.99 12.47
C THR A 79 -0.15 9.78 13.40
N PHE A 80 0.98 9.15 13.74
CA PHE A 80 1.02 8.05 14.71
C PHE A 80 0.58 8.47 16.12
N ILE A 81 1.08 9.60 16.64
CA ILE A 81 0.72 10.09 17.99
C ILE A 81 -0.71 10.66 18.01
N ALA A 82 -1.14 11.31 16.93
CA ALA A 82 -2.49 11.85 16.80
C ALA A 82 -3.55 10.75 16.82
N ASN A 83 -3.27 9.59 16.21
CA ASN A 83 -4.17 8.43 16.26
C ASN A 83 -4.24 7.78 17.66
N MET A 84 -3.26 8.02 18.54
CA MET A 84 -3.25 7.52 19.92
C MET A 84 -3.85 8.50 20.94
N ILE A 85 -4.00 9.77 20.58
CA ILE A 85 -4.53 10.82 21.45
C ILE A 85 -5.88 11.26 20.90
N SER A 86 -6.97 10.76 21.49
CA SER A 86 -8.32 11.27 21.19
C SER A 86 -8.46 12.65 21.80
N ILE A 87 -8.45 13.69 20.97
CA ILE A 87 -8.88 15.02 21.40
C ILE A 87 -10.40 15.02 21.27
N GLU A 88 -11.08 14.84 22.40
CA GLU A 88 -12.54 14.69 22.45
C GLU A 88 -13.23 15.92 21.82
N ASN A 89 -14.14 15.66 20.87
CA ASN A 89 -15.02 16.68 20.28
C ASN A 89 -16.23 16.89 21.19
N ASP A 90 -15.98 17.24 22.45
CA ASP A 90 -17.06 17.52 23.38
C ASP A 90 -17.86 18.73 22.89
N LYS A 91 -19.18 18.56 22.86
CA LYS A 91 -20.09 19.62 22.47
C LYS A 91 -20.12 20.65 23.59
N LEU A 92 -19.49 21.80 23.36
CA LEU A 92 -19.54 22.95 24.26
C LEU A 92 -20.99 23.37 24.51
N SER A 93 -21.28 23.84 25.73
CA SER A 93 -22.52 24.57 26.00
C SER A 93 -22.56 25.91 25.25
N ASP A 94 -23.74 26.50 25.09
CA ASP A 94 -23.88 27.78 24.37
C ASP A 94 -23.05 28.93 24.97
N GLU A 95 -22.83 28.93 26.30
CA GLU A 95 -22.00 29.92 26.98
C GLU A 95 -20.51 29.68 26.75
N GLU A 96 -20.08 28.42 26.83
CA GLU A 96 -18.70 28.01 26.54
C GLU A 96 -18.34 28.28 25.07
N GLN A 97 -19.26 27.97 24.13
CA GLN A 97 -19.06 28.21 22.71
C GLN A 97 -18.93 29.72 22.40
N LYS A 98 -19.71 30.58 23.05
CA LYS A 98 -19.57 32.04 22.88
C LYS A 98 -18.21 32.53 23.35
N LYS A 99 -17.72 32.02 24.47
CA LYS A 99 -16.40 32.36 24.99
C LYS A 99 -15.30 31.87 24.05
N GLU A 100 -15.38 30.61 23.61
CA GLU A 100 -14.41 30.03 22.67
C GLU A 100 -14.39 30.83 21.37
N ASN A 101 -15.54 31.13 20.77
CA ASN A 101 -15.61 31.93 19.54
C ASN A 101 -14.97 33.32 19.68
N GLN A 102 -15.08 33.95 20.86
CA GLN A 102 -14.41 35.22 21.12
C GLN A 102 -12.88 35.03 21.15
N GLU A 103 -12.40 34.01 21.87
CA GLU A 103 -10.97 33.70 21.94
C GLU A 103 -10.39 33.33 20.57
N LEU A 104 -11.13 32.57 19.75
CA LEU A 104 -10.76 32.23 18.37
C LEU A 104 -10.74 33.45 17.46
N SER A 105 -11.71 34.37 17.59
CA SER A 105 -11.76 35.61 16.79
C SER A 105 -10.60 36.55 17.14
N ASP A 106 -10.23 36.63 18.42
CA ASP A 106 -9.05 37.37 18.87
C ASP A 106 -7.77 36.73 18.35
N TYR A 107 -7.68 35.39 18.38
CA TYR A 107 -6.55 34.65 17.84
C TYR A 107 -6.41 34.86 16.32
N LEU A 108 -7.51 34.77 15.58
CA LEU A 108 -7.57 35.03 14.14
C LEU A 108 -7.09 36.44 13.79
N SER A 109 -7.51 37.44 14.57
CA SER A 109 -7.08 38.83 14.40
C SER A 109 -5.56 38.99 14.59
N LYS A 110 -4.98 38.28 15.56
CA LYS A 110 -3.52 38.26 15.76
C LYS A 110 -2.81 37.59 14.58
N LEU A 111 -3.28 36.44 14.10
CA LEU A 111 -2.71 35.78 12.91
C LEU A 111 -2.71 36.70 11.69
N LYS A 112 -3.81 37.43 11.47
CA LYS A 112 -3.92 38.44 10.40
C LYS A 112 -2.90 39.56 10.56
N SER A 113 -2.72 40.09 11.77
CA SER A 113 -1.72 41.14 12.04
C SER A 113 -0.27 40.69 11.89
N CYS A 114 -0.02 39.38 12.01
CA CYS A 114 1.25 38.75 11.66
C CYS A 114 1.45 38.53 10.16
N GLU A 115 0.48 38.93 9.32
CA GLU A 115 0.48 38.69 7.87
C GLU A 115 0.47 37.18 7.53
N LEU A 116 -0.04 36.34 8.44
CA LEU A 116 -0.14 34.90 8.22
C LEU A 116 -1.43 34.49 7.49
N LEU A 117 -2.35 35.42 7.26
CA LEU A 117 -3.61 35.16 6.55
C LEU A 117 -3.95 36.34 5.66
N SER A 118 -4.39 36.06 4.44
CA SER A 118 -5.01 37.06 3.57
C SER A 118 -6.36 37.54 4.12
N GLU A 119 -6.85 38.66 3.62
CA GLU A 119 -8.19 39.18 3.96
C GLU A 119 -9.28 38.14 3.68
N LYS A 120 -9.22 37.46 2.52
CA LYS A 120 -10.17 36.42 2.11
C LYS A 120 -10.16 35.24 3.10
N GLN A 121 -8.97 34.76 3.48
CA GLN A 121 -8.84 33.68 4.47
C GLN A 121 -9.36 34.10 5.85
N SER A 122 -9.04 35.32 6.29
CA SER A 122 -9.53 35.84 7.56
C SER A 122 -11.06 35.93 7.58
N GLN A 123 -11.70 36.39 6.50
CA GLN A 123 -13.16 36.44 6.41
C GLN A 123 -13.81 35.04 6.42
N TYR A 124 -13.20 34.08 5.71
CA TYR A 124 -13.65 32.69 5.72
C TYR A 124 -13.63 32.12 7.15
N PHE A 125 -12.49 32.21 7.84
CA PHE A 125 -12.36 31.65 9.19
C PHE A 125 -13.22 32.37 10.23
N GLN A 126 -13.44 33.68 10.07
CA GLN A 126 -14.37 34.41 10.92
C GLN A 126 -15.80 33.90 10.77
N LYS A 127 -16.21 33.53 9.55
CA LYS A 127 -17.52 32.93 9.29
C LYS A 127 -17.63 31.55 9.93
N GLU A 128 -16.60 30.70 9.80
CA GLU A 128 -16.59 29.36 10.39
C GLU A 128 -16.64 29.40 11.92
N ILE A 129 -15.92 30.33 12.56
CA ILE A 129 -16.02 30.61 14.00
C ILE A 129 -17.45 31.03 14.35
N SER A 130 -18.05 31.94 13.59
CA SER A 130 -19.43 32.42 13.84
C SER A 130 -20.48 31.32 13.67
N ASN A 131 -20.18 30.28 12.89
CA ASN A 131 -21.00 29.10 12.69
C ASN A 131 -20.77 28.01 13.76
N ASN A 132 -19.97 28.27 14.80
CA ASN A 132 -19.60 27.31 15.85
C ASN A 132 -18.89 26.05 15.30
N SER A 133 -18.08 26.21 14.26
CA SER A 133 -17.42 25.08 13.57
C SER A 133 -16.25 24.49 14.36
N TYR A 134 -15.81 25.15 15.44
CA TYR A 134 -14.67 24.76 16.26
C TYR A 134 -15.05 24.72 17.73
N GLY A 135 -14.73 23.61 18.40
CA GLY A 135 -14.92 23.44 19.83
C GLY A 135 -13.68 23.85 20.66
N TYR A 136 -12.52 24.01 20.03
CA TYR A 136 -11.31 24.51 20.71
C TYR A 136 -10.25 25.01 19.74
N LYS A 137 -9.38 25.91 20.22
CA LYS A 137 -8.24 26.49 19.51
C LYS A 137 -7.37 25.52 18.71
N LEU A 138 -7.12 24.30 19.19
CA LEU A 138 -6.28 23.34 18.46
C LEU A 138 -6.94 22.87 17.16
N GLN A 139 -8.25 22.56 17.15
CA GLN A 139 -9.00 22.26 15.92
C GLN A 139 -8.92 23.41 14.93
N PHE A 140 -9.10 24.64 15.43
CA PHE A 140 -9.04 25.84 14.60
C PHE A 140 -7.68 26.03 13.93
N ILE A 141 -6.60 25.91 14.69
CA ILE A 141 -5.23 26.06 14.17
C ILE A 141 -4.87 24.92 13.23
N GLN A 142 -5.33 23.70 13.54
CA GLN A 142 -5.17 22.54 12.67
C GLN A 142 -5.82 22.79 11.30
N ASP A 143 -7.09 23.23 11.28
CA ASP A 143 -7.82 23.51 10.04
C ASP A 143 -7.17 24.64 9.22
N ILE A 144 -6.81 25.76 9.87
CA ILE A 144 -6.07 26.86 9.20
C ILE A 144 -4.78 26.34 8.58
N THR A 145 -4.01 25.56 9.33
CA THR A 145 -2.71 25.04 8.90
C THR A 145 -2.87 24.12 7.70
N PHE A 146 -3.80 23.17 7.73
CA PHE A 146 -4.01 22.23 6.63
C PHE A 146 -4.61 22.90 5.39
N LYS A 147 -5.50 23.88 5.53
CA LYS A 147 -5.97 24.69 4.40
C LYS A 147 -4.87 25.55 3.78
N ALA A 148 -3.98 26.12 4.59
CA ALA A 148 -2.82 26.85 4.09
C ALA A 148 -1.80 25.93 3.40
N LEU A 149 -1.55 24.74 3.95
CA LEU A 149 -0.74 23.69 3.33
C LEU A 149 -1.31 23.28 1.97
N LYS A 150 -2.62 23.01 1.89
CA LYS A 150 -3.28 22.67 0.64
C LYS A 150 -3.18 23.79 -0.38
N ALA A 151 -3.41 25.05 0.01
CA ALA A 151 -3.31 26.18 -0.90
C ALA A 151 -1.89 26.40 -1.44
N ASP A 152 -0.87 26.27 -0.58
CA ASP A 152 0.54 26.38 -0.98
C ASP A 152 0.97 25.20 -1.85
N TYR A 153 0.47 24.00 -1.57
CA TYR A 153 0.70 22.81 -2.38
C TYR A 153 -0.01 22.89 -3.74
N MET A 154 -1.21 23.45 -3.81
CA MET A 154 -1.96 23.66 -5.05
C MET A 154 -1.66 25.01 -5.72
N ALA A 155 -0.57 25.70 -5.33
CA ALA A 155 -0.25 27.00 -5.89
C ALA A 155 0.10 26.91 -7.40
N PRO A 156 -0.37 27.83 -8.25
CA PRO A 156 -0.22 27.73 -9.70
C PRO A 156 1.22 27.49 -10.19
N GLU A 157 2.22 28.10 -9.57
CA GLU A 157 3.63 27.91 -9.92
C GLU A 157 4.12 26.48 -9.66
N LYS A 158 3.65 25.83 -8.58
CA LYS A 158 4.02 24.44 -8.27
C LYS A 158 3.26 23.45 -9.14
N LEU A 159 1.99 23.74 -9.42
CA LEU A 159 1.20 22.96 -10.37
C LEU A 159 1.80 23.01 -11.78
N LYS A 160 2.33 24.17 -12.20
CA LYS A 160 3.03 24.33 -13.48
C LYS A 160 4.37 23.58 -13.51
N ASP A 161 5.16 23.63 -12.44
CA ASP A 161 6.40 22.83 -12.33
C ASP A 161 6.10 21.33 -12.47
N PHE A 162 5.01 20.85 -11.87
CA PHE A 162 4.58 19.47 -12.06
C PHE A 162 4.06 19.21 -13.49
N ALA A 163 3.29 20.12 -14.07
CA ALA A 163 2.83 20.00 -15.46
C ALA A 163 4.00 19.92 -16.45
N ASP A 164 5.08 20.67 -16.22
CA ASP A 164 6.31 20.61 -17.01
C ASP A 164 6.95 19.23 -16.93
N LYS A 165 7.07 18.66 -15.73
CA LYS A 165 7.53 17.27 -15.55
C LYS A 165 6.67 16.27 -16.29
N LEU A 166 5.34 16.37 -16.19
CA LEU A 166 4.44 15.48 -16.93
C LEU A 166 4.62 15.58 -18.45
N LYS A 167 4.91 16.79 -18.95
CA LYS A 167 5.16 17.02 -20.38
C LYS A 167 6.50 16.41 -20.82
N ASP A 168 7.55 16.56 -20.03
CA ASP A 168 8.89 16.03 -20.34
C ASP A 168 8.87 14.51 -20.55
N TYR A 169 7.98 13.80 -19.83
CA TYR A 169 7.75 12.36 -19.97
C TYR A 169 6.57 11.99 -20.86
N LYS A 170 6.06 12.95 -21.65
CA LYS A 170 4.98 12.77 -22.63
C LYS A 170 3.68 12.19 -22.03
N ILE A 171 3.39 12.46 -20.77
CA ILE A 171 2.15 12.03 -20.10
C ILE A 171 0.98 12.96 -20.47
N VAL A 172 1.27 14.25 -20.65
CA VAL A 172 0.29 15.31 -21.01
C VAL A 172 0.62 16.00 -22.34
N ASP A 173 1.35 15.35 -23.24
CA ASP A 173 1.97 15.99 -24.43
C ASP A 173 0.98 16.84 -25.26
N THR A 174 -0.08 16.24 -25.81
CA THR A 174 -1.05 16.97 -26.66
C THR A 174 -1.97 17.91 -25.88
N LYS A 175 -2.14 17.72 -24.57
CA LYS A 175 -3.05 18.49 -23.72
C LYS A 175 -2.33 19.49 -22.79
N TYR A 176 -1.01 19.59 -22.85
CA TYR A 176 -0.20 20.41 -21.95
C TYR A 176 -0.66 21.88 -21.94
N GLN A 177 -0.92 22.48 -23.10
CA GLN A 177 -1.40 23.88 -23.16
C GLN A 177 -2.78 24.05 -22.51
N SER A 178 -3.64 23.04 -22.61
CA SER A 178 -4.95 23.06 -21.92
C SER A 178 -4.80 22.91 -20.41
N LEU A 179 -3.83 22.12 -19.95
CA LEU A 179 -3.51 22.00 -18.53
C LEU A 179 -2.97 23.31 -17.96
N ILE A 180 -2.03 23.97 -18.66
CA ILE A 180 -1.50 25.28 -18.23
C ILE A 180 -2.62 26.32 -18.14
N ALA A 181 -3.49 26.40 -19.15
CA ALA A 181 -4.65 27.30 -19.12
C ALA A 181 -5.59 26.98 -17.95
N ALA A 182 -5.84 25.69 -17.66
CA ALA A 182 -6.66 25.28 -16.52
C ALA A 182 -6.03 25.67 -15.17
N ILE A 183 -4.70 25.61 -15.04
CA ILE A 183 -3.99 26.06 -13.85
C ILE A 183 -4.11 27.59 -13.71
N ASP A 184 -3.94 28.35 -14.79
CA ASP A 184 -4.09 29.82 -14.80
C ASP A 184 -5.52 30.28 -14.46
N GLU A 185 -6.51 29.48 -14.85
CA GLU A 185 -7.92 29.71 -14.56
C GLU A 185 -8.37 29.10 -13.21
N GLU A 186 -7.45 28.58 -12.39
CA GLU A 186 -7.71 27.95 -11.09
C GLU A 186 -8.73 26.78 -11.15
N LYS A 187 -8.72 26.00 -12.24
CA LYS A 187 -9.62 24.85 -12.47
C LYS A 187 -9.10 23.51 -11.94
N ILE A 188 -7.86 23.45 -11.46
CA ILE A 188 -7.28 22.26 -10.82
C ILE A 188 -7.55 22.38 -9.33
N GLU A 189 -8.62 21.75 -8.84
CA GLU A 189 -9.07 21.87 -7.44
C GLU A 189 -8.42 20.80 -6.56
N GLU A 190 -8.17 19.62 -7.12
CA GLU A 190 -7.52 18.49 -6.46
C GLU A 190 -6.43 17.86 -7.33
N PRO A 191 -5.44 17.17 -6.75
CA PRO A 191 -4.37 16.51 -7.52
C PRO A 191 -4.86 15.51 -8.57
N ILE A 192 -6.01 14.87 -8.36
CA ILE A 192 -6.60 13.94 -9.33
C ILE A 192 -7.02 14.64 -10.64
N ASP A 193 -7.31 15.94 -10.61
CA ASP A 193 -7.79 16.69 -11.78
C ASP A 193 -6.75 16.76 -12.91
N PHE A 194 -5.46 16.58 -12.59
CA PHE A 194 -4.40 16.40 -13.59
C PHE A 194 -4.72 15.26 -14.57
N LEU A 195 -5.40 14.20 -14.12
CA LEU A 195 -5.78 13.07 -14.98
C LEU A 195 -6.75 13.46 -16.10
N LEU A 196 -7.47 14.58 -16.01
CA LEU A 196 -8.30 15.07 -17.13
C LEU A 196 -7.46 15.51 -18.34
N TYR A 197 -6.20 15.87 -18.08
CA TYR A 197 -5.24 16.38 -19.04
C TYR A 197 -4.18 15.35 -19.44
N CYS A 198 -4.15 14.19 -18.82
CA CYS A 198 -3.40 13.06 -19.34
C CYS A 198 -4.16 12.42 -20.54
N GLU A 199 -3.42 11.87 -21.50
CA GLU A 199 -4.02 11.34 -22.74
C GLU A 199 -4.70 10.00 -22.52
N LYS A 200 -4.02 9.12 -21.78
CA LYS A 200 -4.43 7.75 -21.53
C LYS A 200 -4.86 7.58 -20.07
N SER A 201 -5.91 8.31 -19.69
CA SER A 201 -6.43 8.30 -18.32
C SER A 201 -7.93 8.51 -18.26
N THR A 202 -8.52 8.15 -17.13
CA THR A 202 -9.89 8.49 -16.77
C THR A 202 -10.05 8.60 -15.26
N ILE A 203 -11.04 9.38 -14.84
CA ILE A 203 -11.52 9.43 -13.46
C ILE A 203 -12.88 8.73 -13.40
N ILE A 204 -13.07 7.91 -12.38
CA ILE A 204 -14.32 7.22 -12.08
C ILE A 204 -14.77 7.71 -10.71
N ASN A 205 -15.93 8.37 -10.65
CA ASN A 205 -16.57 8.72 -9.38
C ASN A 205 -17.63 7.66 -9.07
N PRO A 206 -17.44 6.78 -8.07
CA PRO A 206 -18.38 5.73 -7.74
C PRO A 206 -19.82 6.22 -7.51
N LYS A 207 -19.99 7.44 -6.98
CA LYS A 207 -21.31 8.06 -6.73
C LYS A 207 -22.13 8.32 -8.00
N ASN A 208 -21.50 8.32 -9.17
CA ASN A 208 -22.17 8.51 -10.45
C ASN A 208 -22.77 7.21 -11.01
N TYR A 209 -22.58 6.08 -10.34
CA TYR A 209 -23.01 4.76 -10.79
C TYR A 209 -24.04 4.17 -9.84
N SER A 210 -24.74 3.13 -10.31
CA SER A 210 -25.70 2.38 -9.51
C SER A 210 -24.98 1.58 -8.42
N ASP A 211 -25.52 1.55 -7.19
CA ASP A 211 -24.99 0.72 -6.10
C ASP A 211 -25.10 -0.79 -6.35
N LYS A 212 -25.94 -1.19 -7.33
CA LYS A 212 -26.03 -2.59 -7.76
C LYS A 212 -24.74 -3.02 -8.45
N VAL A 213 -24.10 -4.03 -7.86
CA VAL A 213 -22.83 -4.63 -8.31
C VAL A 213 -22.75 -4.86 -9.82
N ALA A 214 -23.76 -5.49 -10.43
CA ALA A 214 -23.76 -5.80 -11.86
C ALA A 214 -23.50 -4.57 -12.74
N PHE A 215 -24.29 -3.51 -12.52
CA PHE A 215 -24.22 -2.29 -13.32
C PHE A 215 -22.98 -1.48 -13.00
N PHE A 216 -22.56 -1.46 -11.74
CA PHE A 216 -21.33 -0.80 -11.32
C PHE A 216 -20.10 -1.40 -12.00
N LEU A 217 -19.90 -2.71 -11.84
CA LEU A 217 -18.71 -3.40 -12.34
C LEU A 217 -18.60 -3.25 -13.86
N GLU A 218 -19.67 -3.51 -14.61
CA GLU A 218 -19.62 -3.36 -16.06
C GLU A 218 -19.31 -1.92 -16.48
N ALA A 219 -19.89 -0.92 -15.79
CA ALA A 219 -19.68 0.48 -16.11
C ALA A 219 -18.24 0.95 -15.83
N ILE A 220 -17.65 0.57 -14.70
CA ILE A 220 -16.24 0.93 -14.41
C ILE A 220 -15.28 0.25 -15.38
N HIS A 221 -15.54 -1.01 -15.77
CA HIS A 221 -14.71 -1.71 -16.76
C HIS A 221 -14.83 -1.03 -18.13
N LYS A 222 -16.05 -0.67 -18.58
CA LYS A 222 -16.24 0.09 -19.83
C LYS A 222 -15.54 1.44 -19.81
N LYS A 223 -15.59 2.14 -18.66
CA LYS A 223 -14.93 3.44 -18.50
C LYS A 223 -13.42 3.30 -18.58
N THR A 224 -12.84 2.29 -17.95
CA THR A 224 -11.40 1.99 -18.04
C THR A 224 -10.99 1.55 -19.44
N ALA A 225 -11.76 0.69 -20.09
CA ALA A 225 -11.51 0.28 -21.47
C ALA A 225 -11.57 1.44 -22.47
N SER A 226 -12.28 2.54 -22.16
CA SER A 226 -12.33 3.72 -23.04
C SER A 226 -11.01 4.49 -23.13
N VAL A 227 -10.07 4.21 -22.21
CA VAL A 227 -8.74 4.85 -22.18
C VAL A 227 -7.87 4.43 -23.36
N LEU A 228 -8.06 3.20 -23.87
CA LEU A 228 -7.29 2.65 -24.98
C LEU A 228 -8.13 1.71 -25.85
N PRO A 229 -8.10 1.83 -27.19
CA PRO A 229 -8.84 0.95 -28.09
C PRO A 229 -8.55 -0.54 -27.89
N GLU A 230 -7.30 -0.89 -27.55
CA GLU A 230 -6.85 -2.27 -27.33
C GLU A 230 -7.54 -2.95 -26.14
N LEU A 231 -8.11 -2.17 -25.23
CA LEU A 231 -8.80 -2.65 -24.03
C LEU A 231 -10.30 -2.89 -24.27
N ALA A 232 -10.80 -2.62 -25.48
CA ALA A 232 -12.19 -2.86 -25.83
C ALA A 232 -12.56 -4.34 -25.58
N PHE A 233 -13.76 -4.55 -25.04
CA PHE A 233 -14.26 -5.87 -24.69
C PHE A 233 -15.75 -6.02 -24.97
N THR A 234 -16.18 -7.28 -24.96
CA THR A 234 -17.55 -7.77 -25.13
C THR A 234 -17.82 -8.87 -24.10
N ASP A 235 -19.04 -9.39 -24.07
CA ASP A 235 -19.42 -10.56 -23.26
C ASP A 235 -19.01 -10.43 -21.77
N PHE A 236 -19.36 -9.29 -21.16
CA PHE A 236 -19.08 -9.03 -19.75
C PHE A 236 -19.99 -9.86 -18.85
N GLU A 237 -19.38 -10.62 -17.95
CA GLU A 237 -20.05 -11.44 -16.95
C GLU A 237 -19.35 -11.30 -15.60
N TYR A 238 -20.10 -11.50 -14.52
CA TYR A 238 -19.53 -11.59 -13.19
C TYR A 238 -20.24 -12.67 -12.37
N LYS A 239 -19.52 -13.25 -11.41
CA LYS A 239 -20.08 -14.14 -10.40
C LYS A 239 -19.48 -13.84 -9.04
N ILE A 240 -20.28 -13.99 -7.98
CA ILE A 240 -19.82 -13.90 -6.60
C ILE A 240 -19.84 -15.30 -6.03
N VAL A 241 -18.72 -15.75 -5.47
CA VAL A 241 -18.56 -17.08 -4.88
C VAL A 241 -17.97 -16.98 -3.48
N LEU A 242 -18.43 -17.82 -2.56
CA LEU A 242 -17.84 -17.92 -1.23
C LEU A 242 -16.43 -18.52 -1.35
N ASP A 243 -15.46 -17.94 -0.64
CA ASP A 243 -14.13 -18.50 -0.49
C ASP A 243 -14.07 -19.34 0.80
N PRO A 244 -14.07 -20.67 0.74
CA PRO A 244 -14.09 -21.50 1.93
C PRO A 244 -12.77 -21.46 2.71
N GLU A 245 -11.65 -21.18 2.05
CA GLU A 245 -10.32 -21.15 2.68
C GLU A 245 -10.20 -19.89 3.53
N MET A 246 -10.47 -18.73 2.95
CA MET A 246 -10.43 -17.46 3.67
C MET A 246 -11.57 -17.33 4.70
N SER A 247 -12.73 -17.92 4.43
CA SER A 247 -13.85 -17.93 5.39
C SER A 247 -13.61 -18.83 6.61
N ALA A 248 -12.62 -19.73 6.56
CA ALA A 248 -12.27 -20.57 7.72
C ALA A 248 -11.74 -19.75 8.91
N TYR A 249 -11.27 -18.52 8.66
CA TYR A 249 -10.73 -17.62 9.68
C TYR A 249 -11.80 -16.77 10.41
N GLY A 250 -13.09 -16.97 10.13
CA GLY A 250 -14.19 -16.41 10.91
C GLY A 250 -15.29 -15.79 10.06
N ASP A 251 -14.97 -14.67 9.40
CA ASP A 251 -15.93 -13.93 8.57
C ASP A 251 -16.06 -14.53 7.18
N ASN A 252 -17.28 -14.51 6.61
CA ASN A 252 -17.49 -14.98 5.24
C ASN A 252 -16.74 -14.08 4.27
N TYR A 253 -15.72 -14.63 3.61
CA TYR A 253 -14.98 -13.99 2.54
C TYR A 253 -15.55 -14.43 1.19
N TYR A 254 -15.73 -13.49 0.28
CA TYR A 254 -16.27 -13.75 -1.05
C TYR A 254 -15.30 -13.28 -2.13
N ASN A 255 -15.32 -13.99 -3.26
CA ASN A 255 -14.62 -13.64 -4.47
C ASN A 255 -15.62 -13.16 -5.51
N CYS A 256 -15.41 -11.95 -6.01
CA CYS A 256 -16.01 -11.47 -7.25
C CYS A 256 -15.11 -11.90 -8.43
N ILE A 257 -15.63 -12.72 -9.32
CA ILE A 257 -14.92 -13.17 -10.51
C ILE A 257 -15.57 -12.51 -11.72
N VAL A 258 -14.84 -11.60 -12.35
CA VAL A 258 -15.23 -10.95 -13.60
C VAL A 258 -14.68 -11.75 -14.78
N SER A 259 -15.45 -11.84 -15.85
CA SER A 259 -15.09 -12.43 -17.13
C SER A 259 -15.47 -11.48 -18.25
N LEU A 260 -14.59 -11.31 -19.24
CA LEU A 260 -14.87 -10.51 -20.44
C LEU A 260 -14.12 -11.08 -21.64
N LYS A 261 -14.57 -10.74 -22.84
CA LYS A 261 -13.94 -11.15 -24.10
C LYS A 261 -13.29 -9.97 -24.79
N SER A 262 -11.98 -10.06 -25.05
CA SER A 262 -11.21 -9.08 -25.82
C SER A 262 -10.31 -9.79 -26.83
N ASN A 263 -10.16 -9.23 -28.02
CA ASN A 263 -9.32 -9.79 -29.10
C ASN A 263 -9.55 -11.30 -29.36
N GLY A 264 -10.82 -11.74 -29.26
CA GLY A 264 -11.22 -13.13 -29.46
C GLY A 264 -10.95 -14.10 -28.30
N LYS A 265 -10.29 -13.64 -27.23
CA LYS A 265 -9.96 -14.42 -26.02
C LYS A 265 -10.83 -14.02 -24.83
N ILE A 266 -11.05 -14.96 -23.91
CA ILE A 266 -11.75 -14.72 -22.64
C ILE A 266 -10.73 -14.47 -21.56
N TYR A 267 -10.84 -13.34 -20.87
CA TYR A 267 -10.03 -12.97 -19.73
C TYR A 267 -10.87 -13.01 -18.47
N LYS A 268 -10.27 -13.41 -17.35
CA LYS A 268 -10.92 -13.44 -16.05
C LYS A 268 -10.06 -12.76 -14.99
N GLN A 269 -10.70 -12.21 -13.98
CA GLN A 269 -10.04 -11.63 -12.81
C GLN A 269 -10.84 -11.91 -11.56
N LYS A 270 -10.15 -12.30 -10.49
CA LYS A 270 -10.70 -12.49 -9.15
C LYS A 270 -10.35 -11.28 -8.27
N SER A 271 -11.33 -10.73 -7.59
CA SER A 271 -11.20 -9.72 -6.54
C SER A 271 -11.93 -10.19 -5.29
N GLY A 272 -11.27 -10.19 -4.15
CA GLY A 272 -11.86 -10.67 -2.89
C GLY A 272 -12.43 -9.54 -2.04
N PHE A 273 -13.40 -9.84 -1.18
CA PHE A 273 -14.02 -8.86 -0.27
C PHE A 273 -14.78 -9.48 0.90
N TYR A 274 -15.00 -8.67 1.94
CA TYR A 274 -15.84 -8.98 3.10
C TYR A 274 -17.14 -8.15 3.02
N PRO A 275 -18.30 -8.74 2.72
CA PRO A 275 -19.56 -8.01 2.72
C PRO A 275 -20.02 -7.69 4.14
N SER A 276 -20.70 -6.56 4.32
CA SER A 276 -21.31 -6.16 5.58
C SER A 276 -22.47 -7.06 6.01
N SER A 277 -23.13 -7.75 5.06
CA SER A 277 -24.14 -8.75 5.37
C SER A 277 -24.27 -9.86 4.32
N LYS A 278 -24.91 -10.97 4.70
CA LYS A 278 -25.08 -12.13 3.83
C LYS A 278 -26.13 -11.86 2.75
N ASN A 279 -25.72 -11.94 1.48
CA ASN A 279 -26.53 -11.72 0.27
C ASN A 279 -26.92 -10.26 -0.04
N ASP A 280 -26.40 -9.28 0.71
CA ASP A 280 -26.48 -7.87 0.32
C ASP A 280 -25.08 -7.41 -0.05
N TYR A 281 -24.84 -7.34 -1.36
CA TYR A 281 -23.55 -6.96 -1.92
C TYR A 281 -23.69 -5.55 -2.50
N SER A 282 -22.94 -4.61 -1.96
CA SER A 282 -22.86 -3.26 -2.52
C SER A 282 -21.59 -3.09 -3.34
N ALA A 283 -21.67 -2.25 -4.37
CA ALA A 283 -20.52 -1.89 -5.20
C ALA A 283 -19.32 -1.37 -4.39
N GLY A 284 -19.57 -0.71 -3.26
CA GLY A 284 -18.54 -0.14 -2.38
C GLY A 284 -17.79 -1.16 -1.52
N GLU A 285 -18.27 -2.41 -1.44
CA GLU A 285 -17.63 -3.48 -0.66
C GLU A 285 -16.65 -4.31 -1.49
N ILE A 286 -16.80 -4.34 -2.81
CA ILE A 286 -15.92 -5.13 -3.68
C ILE A 286 -14.57 -4.43 -3.74
N ASP A 287 -13.48 -5.19 -3.60
CA ASP A 287 -12.13 -4.67 -3.79
C ASP A 287 -11.94 -4.18 -5.23
N ILE A 288 -12.15 -2.88 -5.40
CA ILE A 288 -11.94 -2.09 -6.61
C ILE A 288 -10.48 -1.68 -6.78
N GLN A 289 -9.57 -2.01 -5.87
CA GLN A 289 -8.16 -1.67 -6.03
C GLN A 289 -7.50 -2.56 -7.10
N ASN A 290 -8.04 -3.75 -7.38
CA ASN A 290 -7.39 -4.70 -8.29
C ASN A 290 -8.19 -5.04 -9.57
N TYR A 291 -9.38 -4.45 -9.79
CA TYR A 291 -10.21 -4.84 -10.94
C TYR A 291 -9.55 -4.60 -12.30
N TYR A 292 -8.71 -3.55 -12.42
CA TYR A 292 -8.09 -3.18 -13.68
C TYR A 292 -7.01 -4.18 -14.14
N GLN A 293 -6.55 -5.07 -13.26
CA GLN A 293 -5.54 -6.08 -13.57
C GLN A 293 -5.95 -7.00 -14.73
N ILE A 294 -7.27 -7.17 -14.96
CA ILE A 294 -7.77 -7.89 -16.15
C ILE A 294 -7.30 -7.26 -17.46
N PHE A 295 -7.17 -5.93 -17.51
CA PHE A 295 -6.66 -5.20 -18.67
C PHE A 295 -5.16 -5.39 -18.83
N ASN A 296 -4.41 -5.50 -17.73
CA ASN A 296 -2.98 -5.82 -17.81
C ASN A 296 -2.74 -7.23 -18.39
N LYS A 297 -3.62 -8.20 -18.14
CA LYS A 297 -3.57 -9.51 -18.84
C LYS A 297 -3.76 -9.37 -20.36
N ILE A 298 -4.68 -8.51 -20.80
CA ILE A 298 -4.87 -8.21 -22.23
C ILE A 298 -3.61 -7.57 -22.81
N LEU A 299 -3.05 -6.59 -22.12
CA LEU A 299 -1.85 -5.86 -22.58
C LEU A 299 -0.60 -6.75 -22.64
N ILE A 300 -0.43 -7.68 -21.71
CA ILE A 300 0.63 -8.69 -21.74
C ILE A 300 0.48 -9.59 -22.97
N ASP A 301 -0.72 -10.10 -23.23
CA ASP A 301 -1.03 -10.92 -24.41
C ASP A 301 -0.78 -10.19 -25.75
N LEU A 302 -0.89 -8.86 -25.75
CA LEU A 302 -0.62 -8.00 -26.90
C LEU A 302 0.86 -7.54 -26.97
N HIS A 303 1.69 -7.93 -26.00
CA HIS A 303 3.05 -7.44 -25.82
C HIS A 303 3.14 -5.91 -25.81
N ALA A 304 2.15 -5.25 -25.20
CA ALA A 304 2.13 -3.81 -25.11
C ALA A 304 3.24 -3.31 -24.15
N PRO A 305 3.93 -2.19 -24.47
CA PRO A 305 5.00 -1.64 -23.64
C PRO A 305 4.49 -0.80 -22.46
N TYR A 306 3.19 -0.88 -22.15
CA TYR A 306 2.52 -0.10 -21.12
C TYR A 306 1.58 -0.96 -20.27
N ARG A 307 1.25 -0.49 -19.07
CA ARG A 307 0.30 -1.11 -18.14
C ARG A 307 -0.74 -0.09 -17.70
N VAL A 308 -1.92 -0.58 -17.33
CA VAL A 308 -2.95 0.19 -16.63
C VAL A 308 -2.58 0.23 -15.15
N HIS A 309 -2.67 1.42 -14.56
CA HIS A 309 -2.38 1.69 -13.16
C HIS A 309 -3.61 2.29 -12.49
N ASP A 310 -3.83 1.99 -11.22
CA ASP A 310 -4.67 2.83 -10.37
C ASP A 310 -3.89 4.05 -9.86
N VAL A 311 -4.63 5.14 -9.69
CA VAL A 311 -4.17 6.34 -9.01
C VAL A 311 -5.06 6.50 -7.78
N PRO A 312 -4.62 6.02 -6.61
CA PRO A 312 -5.42 6.09 -5.39
C PRO A 312 -5.67 7.55 -5.01
N VAL A 313 -6.94 7.85 -4.71
CA VAL A 313 -7.36 9.16 -4.23
C VAL A 313 -7.84 9.03 -2.80
N HIS A 314 -6.96 9.39 -1.87
CA HIS A 314 -7.33 9.48 -0.47
C HIS A 314 -8.12 10.78 -0.25
N GLY A 315 -9.44 10.66 -0.14
CA GLY A 315 -10.26 11.77 0.35
C GLY A 315 -9.97 12.04 1.83
N GLU A 316 -10.39 13.21 2.33
CA GLU A 316 -10.22 13.62 3.74
C GLU A 316 -10.80 12.61 4.77
N ASN A 317 -11.66 11.67 4.35
CA ASN A 317 -12.33 10.69 5.22
C ASN A 317 -12.03 9.22 4.89
N ALA A 318 -10.85 8.88 4.34
CA ALA A 318 -10.36 7.50 4.12
C ALA A 318 -11.25 6.56 3.27
N SER A 319 -12.42 7.01 2.81
CA SER A 319 -13.26 6.32 1.84
C SER A 319 -12.82 6.68 0.42
N VAL A 320 -12.79 5.69 -0.48
CA VAL A 320 -12.47 5.89 -1.90
C VAL A 320 -13.55 6.78 -2.51
N SER A 321 -13.27 8.08 -2.59
CA SER A 321 -14.21 9.05 -3.14
C SER A 321 -14.22 9.02 -4.67
N GLN A 322 -13.09 8.65 -5.27
CA GLN A 322 -12.85 8.57 -6.71
C GLN A 322 -11.76 7.53 -7.00
N ILE A 323 -11.78 6.96 -8.20
CA ILE A 323 -10.78 6.03 -8.72
C ILE A 323 -10.14 6.70 -9.93
N GLY A 324 -8.84 6.98 -9.85
CA GLY A 324 -8.05 7.40 -11.01
C GLY A 324 -7.49 6.17 -11.73
N ILE A 325 -7.52 6.20 -13.06
CA ILE A 325 -6.94 5.17 -13.92
C ILE A 325 -6.05 5.86 -14.93
N MET A 326 -4.83 5.35 -15.13
CA MET A 326 -3.93 5.82 -16.19
C MET A 326 -3.15 4.68 -16.81
N VAL A 327 -2.66 4.88 -18.03
CA VAL A 327 -1.81 3.91 -18.73
C VAL A 327 -0.42 4.49 -18.91
N LEU A 328 0.60 3.78 -18.42
CA LEU A 328 1.98 4.24 -18.42
C LEU A 328 2.92 3.17 -18.96
N THR A 329 4.00 3.62 -19.59
CA THR A 329 5.21 2.81 -19.79
C THR A 329 6.00 2.71 -18.48
N GLU A 330 6.93 1.75 -18.39
CA GLU A 330 7.79 1.57 -17.21
C GLU A 330 8.56 2.86 -16.87
N GLU A 331 9.12 3.53 -17.89
CA GLU A 331 9.83 4.79 -17.72
C GLU A 331 8.92 5.88 -17.15
N GLN A 332 7.69 5.98 -17.65
CA GLN A 332 6.72 6.97 -17.17
C GLN A 332 6.28 6.68 -15.73
N GLU A 333 6.01 5.41 -15.38
CA GLU A 333 5.63 5.03 -14.01
C GLU A 333 6.76 5.35 -13.02
N LYS A 334 7.98 4.89 -13.33
CA LYS A 334 9.16 5.14 -12.49
C LYS A 334 9.36 6.63 -12.25
N LYS A 335 9.24 7.45 -13.30
CA LYS A 335 9.46 8.89 -13.20
C LYS A 335 8.35 9.60 -12.43
N LEU A 336 7.10 9.21 -12.65
CA LEU A 336 5.98 9.73 -11.88
C LEU A 336 6.14 9.43 -10.38
N ASN A 337 6.54 8.20 -10.06
CA ASN A 337 6.75 7.75 -8.68
C ASN A 337 8.03 8.33 -8.04
N GLU A 338 9.04 8.73 -8.81
CA GLU A 338 10.18 9.51 -8.32
C GLU A 338 9.77 10.94 -7.89
N PHE A 339 8.73 11.52 -8.50
CA PHE A 339 8.32 12.89 -8.18
C PHE A 339 7.59 13.04 -6.85
N VAL A 340 6.97 11.98 -6.31
CA VAL A 340 6.16 11.93 -5.06
C VAL A 340 5.52 13.28 -4.72
N THR A 341 4.69 13.81 -5.61
CA THR A 341 4.09 15.15 -5.44
C THR A 341 2.59 15.11 -5.56
N TYR A 342 2.00 14.99 -6.76
CA TYR A 342 0.54 15.16 -6.97
C TYR A 342 -0.21 13.89 -7.37
N ILE A 343 0.41 13.06 -8.20
CA ILE A 343 -0.15 11.77 -8.61
C ILE A 343 0.83 10.69 -8.16
N ASN A 344 0.29 9.65 -7.53
CA ASN A 344 1.02 8.43 -7.23
C ASN A 344 0.30 7.30 -7.95
N ALA A 345 0.95 6.66 -8.91
CA ALA A 345 0.38 5.53 -9.64
C ALA A 345 0.81 4.23 -8.97
N SER A 346 -0.04 3.21 -9.03
CA SER A 346 0.34 1.87 -8.60
C SER A 346 1.59 1.39 -9.31
N GLN A 347 2.35 0.55 -8.62
CA GLN A 347 3.51 -0.12 -9.20
C GLN A 347 3.03 -1.33 -9.97
N GLU A 348 3.28 -1.34 -11.28
CA GLU A 348 2.95 -2.49 -12.12
C GLU A 348 4.20 -3.24 -12.51
N ASP A 349 4.02 -4.53 -12.71
CA ASP A 349 5.09 -5.38 -13.19
C ASP A 349 5.15 -5.32 -14.72
N PHE A 350 6.19 -4.64 -15.21
CA PHE A 350 6.55 -4.56 -16.62
C PHE A 350 7.39 -5.73 -17.10
N LYS A 351 7.83 -6.57 -16.18
CA LYS A 351 8.72 -7.67 -16.51
C LYS A 351 7.98 -8.74 -17.31
N ASN A 352 8.73 -9.69 -17.88
CA ASN A 352 8.26 -10.74 -18.80
C ASN A 352 7.30 -11.76 -18.13
N LYS A 353 6.12 -11.30 -17.70
CA LYS A 353 5.01 -12.15 -17.26
C LYS A 353 4.58 -13.04 -18.42
N PRO A 354 4.27 -14.32 -18.17
CA PRO A 354 3.85 -15.22 -19.24
C PRO A 354 2.49 -14.78 -19.79
N THR A 355 2.39 -14.76 -21.12
CA THR A 355 1.12 -14.60 -21.83
C THR A 355 0.17 -15.77 -21.57
N SER A 356 -1.11 -15.57 -21.84
CA SER A 356 -2.13 -16.63 -21.73
C SER A 356 -1.78 -17.87 -22.57
N GLN A 357 -1.10 -17.70 -23.71
CA GLN A 357 -0.66 -18.81 -24.55
C GLN A 357 0.53 -19.55 -23.94
N GLU A 358 1.50 -18.82 -23.39
CA GLU A 358 2.64 -19.42 -22.69
C GLU A 358 2.21 -20.17 -21.43
N ILE A 359 1.20 -19.65 -20.72
CA ILE A 359 0.57 -20.33 -19.59
C ILE A 359 -0.01 -21.68 -20.02
N GLU A 360 -0.85 -21.73 -21.06
CA GLU A 360 -1.43 -23.00 -21.51
C GLU A 360 -0.35 -23.96 -22.03
N ASN A 361 0.67 -23.45 -22.75
CA ASN A 361 1.80 -24.26 -23.19
C ASN A 361 2.58 -24.86 -22.01
N ALA A 362 2.82 -24.08 -20.95
CA ALA A 362 3.50 -24.57 -19.76
C ALA A 362 2.69 -25.67 -19.07
N ILE A 363 1.37 -25.51 -18.95
CA ILE A 363 0.48 -26.52 -18.38
C ILE A 363 0.48 -27.81 -19.20
N ASP A 364 0.51 -27.71 -20.53
CA ASP A 364 0.64 -28.86 -21.42
C ASP A 364 2.00 -29.56 -21.26
N GLU A 365 3.09 -28.80 -21.12
CA GLU A 365 4.43 -29.34 -20.85
C GLU A 365 4.52 -30.01 -19.47
N TYR A 366 3.93 -29.43 -18.42
CA TYR A 366 3.82 -30.06 -17.10
C TYR A 366 3.06 -31.39 -17.14
N THR A 367 1.99 -31.45 -17.95
CA THR A 367 1.23 -32.67 -18.18
C THR A 367 2.09 -33.74 -18.85
N LYS A 368 2.81 -33.35 -19.91
CA LYS A 368 3.66 -34.24 -20.73
C LYS A 368 4.81 -34.87 -19.93
N ILE A 369 5.42 -34.12 -19.01
CA ILE A 369 6.48 -34.66 -18.13
C ILE A 369 5.95 -35.37 -16.88
N GLY A 370 4.63 -35.52 -16.77
CA GLY A 370 3.97 -36.29 -15.72
C GLY A 370 3.89 -35.58 -14.37
N LEU A 371 4.02 -34.25 -14.28
CA LEU A 371 3.81 -33.55 -12.98
C LEU A 371 2.39 -33.74 -12.47
N PHE A 372 1.40 -33.71 -13.37
CA PHE A 372 0.00 -33.88 -13.01
C PHE A 372 -0.46 -35.34 -12.99
N SER A 373 0.45 -36.32 -13.01
CA SER A 373 0.07 -37.75 -13.02
C SER A 373 -0.76 -38.17 -11.82
N ASN A 374 -0.66 -37.43 -10.71
CA ASN A 374 -1.36 -37.69 -9.45
C ASN A 374 -2.68 -36.90 -9.32
N LEU A 375 -2.98 -36.04 -10.29
CA LEU A 375 -4.17 -35.21 -10.29
C LEU A 375 -5.29 -35.85 -11.11
N THR A 376 -6.53 -35.66 -10.65
CA THR A 376 -7.70 -36.00 -11.45
C THR A 376 -7.93 -34.96 -12.55
N ALA A 377 -8.71 -35.32 -13.57
CA ALA A 377 -9.11 -34.38 -14.61
C ALA A 377 -9.84 -33.14 -14.04
N ASP A 378 -10.66 -33.34 -13.01
CA ASP A 378 -11.36 -32.24 -12.32
C ASP A 378 -10.39 -31.31 -11.59
N GLN A 379 -9.36 -31.86 -10.92
CA GLN A 379 -8.32 -31.05 -10.27
C GLN A 379 -7.51 -30.24 -11.29
N ILE A 380 -7.17 -30.84 -12.43
CA ILE A 380 -6.47 -30.14 -13.52
C ILE A 380 -7.36 -29.03 -14.08
N SER A 381 -8.64 -29.32 -14.35
CA SER A 381 -9.59 -28.32 -14.85
C SER A 381 -9.80 -27.18 -13.85
N HIS A 382 -9.87 -27.48 -12.56
CA HIS A 382 -9.98 -26.48 -11.51
C HIS A 382 -8.72 -25.60 -11.43
N GLY A 383 -7.53 -26.20 -11.48
CA GLY A 383 -6.26 -25.49 -11.52
C GLY A 383 -6.17 -24.55 -12.73
N LYS A 384 -6.49 -25.03 -13.94
CA LYS A 384 -6.57 -24.18 -15.15
C LYS A 384 -7.50 -22.98 -14.96
N GLU A 385 -8.67 -23.19 -14.35
CA GLU A 385 -9.62 -22.11 -14.09
C GLU A 385 -9.11 -21.11 -13.03
N LYS A 386 -8.40 -21.58 -11.99
CA LYS A 386 -7.74 -20.73 -10.99
C LYS A 386 -6.65 -19.86 -11.62
N VAL A 387 -5.78 -20.44 -12.44
CA VAL A 387 -4.74 -19.71 -13.19
C VAL A 387 -5.32 -18.59 -14.04
N ARG A 388 -6.44 -18.84 -14.73
CA ARG A 388 -7.11 -17.80 -15.56
C ARG A 388 -7.63 -16.62 -14.74
N GLN A 389 -8.03 -16.86 -13.49
CA GLN A 389 -8.61 -15.85 -12.61
C GLN A 389 -7.55 -15.03 -11.87
N GLU A 390 -6.38 -15.59 -11.60
CA GLU A 390 -5.32 -14.98 -10.79
C GLU A 390 -4.35 -14.13 -11.62
N ASN A 391 -3.63 -13.22 -10.95
CA ASN A 391 -2.52 -12.49 -11.55
C ASN A 391 -1.29 -13.40 -11.51
N ILE A 392 -0.83 -13.85 -12.68
CA ILE A 392 0.31 -14.76 -12.79
C ILE A 392 1.56 -13.91 -13.02
N SER A 393 2.46 -13.89 -12.04
CA SER A 393 3.70 -13.13 -12.16
C SER A 393 4.82 -13.98 -12.77
N ASN A 394 4.81 -15.28 -12.53
CA ASN A 394 5.78 -16.20 -13.11
C ASN A 394 5.24 -17.64 -13.20
N TYR A 395 6.06 -18.55 -13.74
CA TYR A 395 5.70 -19.95 -13.91
C TYR A 395 5.48 -20.72 -12.59
N ASN A 396 6.06 -20.29 -11.47
CA ASN A 396 5.78 -20.92 -10.18
C ASN A 396 4.32 -20.72 -9.77
N ASP A 397 3.76 -19.53 -10.04
CA ASP A 397 2.36 -19.21 -9.72
C ASP A 397 1.38 -20.08 -10.51
N ILE A 398 1.74 -20.48 -11.73
CA ILE A 398 0.95 -21.42 -12.54
C ILE A 398 0.81 -22.75 -11.81
N LEU A 399 1.91 -23.34 -11.33
CA LEU A 399 1.87 -24.62 -10.62
C LEU A 399 1.22 -24.50 -9.23
N SER A 400 1.36 -23.36 -8.55
CA SER A 400 0.71 -23.10 -7.24
C SER A 400 -0.82 -23.16 -7.31
N ALA A 401 -1.41 -23.00 -8.49
CA ALA A 401 -2.85 -23.14 -8.69
C ALA A 401 -3.35 -24.60 -8.65
N PHE A 402 -2.45 -25.58 -8.75
CA PHE A 402 -2.79 -27.00 -8.76
C PHE A 402 -2.50 -27.63 -7.38
N PRO A 403 -3.40 -28.50 -6.87
CA PRO A 403 -3.28 -29.03 -5.52
C PRO A 403 -2.03 -29.91 -5.38
N ASN A 404 -1.34 -29.78 -4.25
CA ASN A 404 -0.16 -30.57 -3.88
C ASN A 404 1.00 -30.51 -4.88
N MET A 405 1.08 -29.49 -5.76
CA MET A 405 2.23 -29.34 -6.67
C MET A 405 3.37 -28.56 -6.02
N ILE A 406 3.04 -27.43 -5.38
CA ILE A 406 3.98 -26.57 -4.67
C ILE A 406 3.44 -26.38 -3.26
N TYR A 407 4.30 -26.56 -2.27
CA TYR A 407 4.01 -26.15 -0.91
C TYR A 407 4.63 -24.76 -0.69
N SER A 408 3.79 -23.78 -0.34
CA SER A 408 4.19 -22.40 -0.06
C SER A 408 3.89 -22.10 1.40
N PHE A 409 4.85 -21.52 2.12
CA PHE A 409 4.70 -21.18 3.53
C PHE A 409 5.57 -20.00 3.90
N ASP A 410 5.10 -19.22 4.87
CA ASP A 410 5.90 -18.19 5.53
C ASP A 410 7.01 -18.87 6.35
N THR A 411 8.20 -18.30 6.32
CA THR A 411 9.30 -18.80 7.16
C THR A 411 9.17 -18.37 8.62
N GLU A 412 8.28 -17.41 8.89
CA GLU A 412 7.70 -17.10 10.21
C GLU A 412 6.58 -18.11 10.55
N LEU A 413 6.75 -18.83 11.66
CA LEU A 413 5.96 -19.99 12.05
C LEU A 413 4.58 -19.56 12.58
N GLY A 414 3.55 -19.74 11.76
CA GLY A 414 2.16 -19.59 12.19
C GLY A 414 1.68 -20.69 13.15
N ASN A 415 2.20 -21.91 13.03
CA ASN A 415 1.93 -23.02 13.95
C ASN A 415 3.05 -23.12 15.00
N LEU A 416 2.75 -22.69 16.22
CA LEU A 416 3.69 -22.77 17.35
C LEU A 416 3.52 -24.04 18.19
N GLU A 417 2.68 -24.99 17.78
CA GLU A 417 2.49 -26.28 18.47
C GLU A 417 3.45 -27.36 17.94
N ASP A 418 3.46 -27.62 16.64
CA ASP A 418 4.29 -28.67 16.02
C ASP A 418 4.84 -28.30 14.61
N PRO A 419 5.47 -27.12 14.44
CA PRO A 419 5.80 -26.54 13.13
C PRO A 419 6.56 -27.49 12.20
N TYR A 420 7.61 -28.16 12.71
CA TYR A 420 8.40 -29.06 11.89
C TYR A 420 7.67 -30.37 11.56
N ALA A 421 6.70 -30.78 12.36
CA ALA A 421 5.88 -31.95 12.05
C ALA A 421 4.86 -31.64 10.95
N GLU A 422 4.27 -30.44 10.97
CA GLU A 422 3.44 -29.93 9.87
C GLU A 422 4.23 -29.89 8.56
N LEU A 423 5.41 -29.26 8.54
CA LEU A 423 6.25 -29.21 7.34
C LEU A 423 6.55 -30.59 6.76
N ILE A 424 6.81 -31.60 7.61
CA ILE A 424 7.04 -32.98 7.15
C ILE A 424 5.77 -33.61 6.53
N LYS A 425 4.58 -33.29 7.04
CA LYS A 425 3.30 -33.74 6.46
C LYS A 425 3.04 -33.07 5.11
N GLU A 426 3.33 -31.77 4.99
CA GLU A 426 3.16 -31.02 3.74
C GLU A 426 4.15 -31.46 2.66
N PHE A 427 5.41 -31.69 3.03
CA PHE A 427 6.41 -32.27 2.13
C PHE A 427 6.00 -33.68 1.68
N ALA A 428 5.35 -34.46 2.54
CA ALA A 428 4.82 -35.76 2.16
C ALA A 428 3.68 -35.63 1.13
N ALA A 429 2.79 -34.65 1.29
CA ALA A 429 1.67 -34.40 0.38
C ALA A 429 2.16 -34.06 -1.03
N ILE A 430 3.14 -33.17 -1.17
CA ILE A 430 3.69 -32.78 -2.48
C ILE A 430 4.62 -33.82 -3.11
N SER A 431 5.08 -34.81 -2.33
CA SER A 431 5.95 -35.89 -2.84
C SER A 431 5.20 -37.02 -3.55
N HIS A 432 3.88 -36.92 -3.65
CA HIS A 432 3.05 -37.87 -4.38
C HIS A 432 3.29 -39.33 -4.02
N ASN A 433 3.30 -39.63 -2.72
CA ASN A 433 3.53 -40.98 -2.18
C ASN A 433 4.99 -41.46 -2.19
N GLU A 434 5.99 -40.67 -2.60
CA GLU A 434 7.39 -41.10 -2.48
C GLU A 434 7.98 -40.89 -1.08
N PHE A 435 7.76 -39.70 -0.50
CA PHE A 435 8.16 -39.38 0.86
C PHE A 435 6.99 -39.64 1.80
N LYS A 436 6.94 -40.85 2.39
CA LYS A 436 5.89 -41.29 3.33
C LYS A 436 6.39 -41.41 4.78
N PRO A 437 6.65 -40.28 5.47
CA PRO A 437 6.99 -40.30 6.88
C PRO A 437 5.80 -40.81 7.72
N THR A 438 6.11 -41.52 8.78
CA THR A 438 5.15 -42.00 9.80
C THR A 438 5.73 -41.73 11.18
N HIS A 439 4.90 -41.82 12.23
CA HIS A 439 5.35 -41.60 13.61
C HIS A 439 6.08 -40.24 13.77
N ILE A 440 5.52 -39.19 13.16
CA ILE A 440 6.08 -37.84 13.18
C ILE A 440 5.83 -37.26 14.57
N SER A 441 6.86 -36.71 15.19
CA SER A 441 6.76 -35.99 16.45
C SER A 441 7.71 -34.80 16.44
N ASN A 442 7.22 -33.66 16.91
CA ASN A 442 8.00 -32.45 17.12
C ASN A 442 7.67 -31.90 18.51
N LEU A 443 8.67 -31.80 19.39
CA LEU A 443 8.50 -31.24 20.73
C LEU A 443 8.91 -29.76 20.69
N PHE A 444 8.05 -28.92 20.12
CA PHE A 444 8.31 -27.49 20.01
C PHE A 444 7.73 -26.74 21.22
N ASP A 445 8.53 -25.85 21.81
CA ASP A 445 8.11 -24.96 22.89
C ASP A 445 9.01 -23.72 22.84
N ILE A 446 8.49 -22.66 22.22
CA ILE A 446 9.20 -21.38 22.02
C ILE A 446 9.48 -20.64 23.32
N GLU A 447 8.62 -20.82 24.34
CA GLU A 447 8.76 -20.13 25.62
C GLU A 447 9.81 -20.79 26.52
N LYS A 448 9.88 -22.13 26.49
CA LYS A 448 10.68 -22.91 27.44
C LYS A 448 11.97 -23.47 26.85
N SER A 449 12.14 -23.46 25.53
CA SER A 449 13.30 -24.07 24.88
C SER A 449 13.91 -23.18 23.81
N LYS A 450 15.23 -23.34 23.63
CA LYS A 450 15.97 -22.76 22.49
C LYS A 450 16.18 -23.76 21.35
N LYS A 451 15.67 -24.98 21.52
CA LYS A 451 15.85 -26.09 20.58
C LYS A 451 14.63 -27.00 20.58
N THR A 452 14.31 -27.54 19.42
CA THR A 452 13.30 -28.60 19.29
C THR A 452 13.93 -29.83 18.64
N THR A 453 13.34 -31.00 18.84
CA THR A 453 13.74 -32.22 18.11
C THR A 453 12.58 -32.69 17.26
N LEU A 454 12.83 -32.82 15.95
CA LEU A 454 11.95 -33.49 15.02
C LEU A 454 12.36 -34.96 14.92
N LYS A 455 11.39 -35.86 15.02
CA LYS A 455 11.57 -37.30 14.76
C LYS A 455 10.47 -37.80 13.84
N PHE A 456 10.84 -38.70 12.93
CA PHE A 456 9.89 -39.46 12.12
C PHE A 456 10.52 -40.76 11.62
N LYS A 457 9.69 -41.67 11.14
CA LYS A 457 10.10 -42.92 10.51
C LYS A 457 9.80 -42.86 9.01
N LEU A 458 10.80 -43.14 8.18
CA LEU A 458 10.62 -43.32 6.74
C LEU A 458 11.09 -44.72 6.35
N LYS A 459 10.23 -45.47 5.67
CA LYS A 459 10.41 -46.93 5.45
C LYS A 459 10.65 -47.61 6.82
N ASN A 460 11.78 -48.28 7.01
CA ASN A 460 12.15 -48.95 8.27
C ASN A 460 13.19 -48.20 9.10
N LYS A 461 13.53 -46.95 8.75
CA LYS A 461 14.56 -46.15 9.41
C LYS A 461 13.94 -45.00 10.19
N VAL A 462 14.49 -44.73 11.38
CA VAL A 462 14.10 -43.58 12.21
C VAL A 462 15.08 -42.45 11.95
N TYR A 463 14.55 -41.27 11.69
CA TYR A 463 15.27 -40.03 11.49
C TYR A 463 14.99 -39.09 12.65
N SER A 464 16.02 -38.40 13.14
CA SER A 464 15.93 -37.48 14.26
C SER A 464 16.94 -36.35 14.04
N LYS A 465 16.51 -35.10 14.16
CA LYS A 465 17.40 -33.93 14.17
C LYS A 465 16.90 -32.91 15.18
N THR A 466 17.85 -32.25 15.86
CA THR A 466 17.59 -31.14 16.75
C THR A 466 17.79 -29.84 15.97
N PHE A 467 16.78 -28.98 15.98
CA PHE A 467 16.78 -27.66 15.37
C PHE A 467 16.86 -26.59 16.46
N LYS A 468 17.38 -25.42 16.10
CA LYS A 468 17.30 -24.21 16.91
C LYS A 468 15.89 -23.65 16.85
N ILE A 469 15.49 -22.98 17.93
CA ILE A 469 14.31 -22.13 17.96
C ILE A 469 14.84 -20.70 18.03
N ASP A 470 14.56 -19.91 17.00
CA ASP A 470 14.94 -18.51 16.92
C ASP A 470 13.67 -17.68 16.73
N ASN A 471 13.04 -17.33 17.85
CA ASN A 471 11.65 -16.88 17.89
C ASN A 471 10.75 -17.85 17.11
N ASP A 472 10.01 -17.30 16.17
CA ASP A 472 9.10 -17.94 15.22
C ASP A 472 9.77 -18.29 13.89
N TRP A 473 11.09 -18.19 13.73
CA TRP A 473 11.72 -18.52 12.45
C TRP A 473 12.06 -20.01 12.32
N ILE A 474 11.84 -20.57 11.12
CA ILE A 474 12.30 -21.92 10.77
C ILE A 474 13.83 -21.96 10.75
N ASP A 475 14.42 -23.00 11.34
CA ASP A 475 15.86 -23.26 11.24
C ASP A 475 16.21 -23.70 9.82
N ALA A 476 17.05 -22.93 9.13
CA ALA A 476 17.49 -23.18 7.74
C ALA A 476 18.07 -24.60 7.54
N ASP A 477 18.60 -25.19 8.60
CA ASP A 477 19.09 -26.56 8.66
C ASP A 477 18.02 -27.64 8.36
N PHE A 478 16.74 -27.27 8.36
CA PHE A 478 15.61 -28.16 8.05
C PHE A 478 15.65 -28.67 6.61
N PHE A 479 15.86 -27.78 5.64
CA PHE A 479 15.85 -28.14 4.21
C PHE A 479 16.95 -29.15 3.89
N ASP A 480 18.17 -28.88 4.37
CA ASP A 480 19.30 -29.80 4.22
C ASP A 480 19.08 -31.15 4.90
N PHE A 481 18.39 -31.15 6.05
CA PHE A 481 18.05 -32.39 6.72
C PHE A 481 17.11 -33.25 5.88
N VAL A 482 16.00 -32.69 5.41
CA VAL A 482 15.03 -33.43 4.58
C VAL A 482 15.69 -33.90 3.29
N ARG A 483 16.48 -33.05 2.61
CA ARG A 483 17.27 -33.42 1.42
C ARG A 483 18.23 -34.58 1.69
N SER A 484 18.88 -34.60 2.86
CA SER A 484 19.74 -35.71 3.25
C SER A 484 18.95 -37.00 3.50
N VAL A 485 17.72 -36.91 4.00
CA VAL A 485 16.85 -38.07 4.24
C VAL A 485 16.38 -38.68 2.92
N THR A 486 15.92 -37.86 1.97
CA THR A 486 15.48 -38.35 0.65
C THR A 486 16.62 -39.02 -0.09
N THR A 487 17.81 -38.39 -0.10
CA THR A 487 19.03 -38.95 -0.70
C THR A 487 19.42 -40.29 -0.08
N LYS A 488 19.44 -40.40 1.26
CA LYS A 488 19.79 -41.65 1.97
C LYS A 488 18.79 -42.79 1.74
N ASN A 489 17.58 -42.50 1.28
CA ASN A 489 16.54 -43.49 1.00
C ASN A 489 16.41 -43.83 -0.48
N ASN A 490 17.25 -43.22 -1.35
CA ASN A 490 17.21 -43.34 -2.79
C ASN A 490 15.77 -43.18 -3.31
N LEU A 491 15.10 -42.09 -2.89
CA LEU A 491 13.83 -41.71 -3.53
C LEU A 491 14.09 -41.32 -4.99
N GLU A 492 13.10 -41.49 -5.84
CA GLU A 492 13.22 -41.18 -7.26
C GLU A 492 13.25 -39.66 -7.45
N GLY A 493 12.44 -38.94 -6.67
CA GLY A 493 12.45 -37.48 -6.60
C GLY A 493 13.20 -36.86 -5.43
N ARG A 494 13.37 -35.54 -5.51
CA ARG A 494 13.99 -34.68 -4.51
C ARG A 494 13.18 -33.40 -4.33
N PHE A 495 13.31 -32.79 -3.16
CA PHE A 495 12.74 -31.47 -2.89
C PHE A 495 13.67 -30.37 -3.39
N TYR A 496 13.10 -29.39 -4.07
CA TYR A 496 13.78 -28.23 -4.62
C TYR A 496 13.06 -26.96 -4.15
N GLU A 497 13.85 -25.95 -3.81
CA GLU A 497 13.36 -24.63 -3.40
C GLU A 497 13.15 -23.76 -4.65
N LEU A 498 12.02 -23.07 -4.68
CA LEU A 498 11.61 -22.15 -5.74
C LEU A 498 11.80 -20.71 -5.29
N TYR A 499 12.10 -19.84 -6.25
CA TYR A 499 12.25 -18.41 -6.01
C TYR A 499 10.92 -17.78 -5.58
N THR A 500 10.96 -16.98 -4.51
CA THR A 500 9.81 -16.27 -3.93
C THR A 500 9.95 -14.75 -3.98
N GLY A 501 11.16 -14.23 -4.17
CA GLY A 501 11.43 -12.78 -4.14
C GLY A 501 11.30 -12.13 -2.75
N GLY A 502 11.20 -12.92 -1.68
CA GLY A 502 10.95 -12.41 -0.33
C GLY A 502 11.32 -13.40 0.77
N GLN A 503 10.62 -13.29 1.90
CA GLN A 503 10.87 -14.10 3.10
C GLN A 503 10.12 -15.45 3.08
N ASP A 504 9.19 -15.64 2.15
CA ASP A 504 8.46 -16.91 2.00
C ASP A 504 9.34 -18.01 1.39
N ALA A 505 8.96 -19.26 1.65
CA ALA A 505 9.53 -20.43 1.01
C ALA A 505 8.49 -21.13 0.12
N LYS A 506 8.90 -21.50 -1.10
CA LYS A 506 8.15 -22.36 -2.02
C LYS A 506 8.96 -23.62 -2.30
N VAL A 507 8.36 -24.79 -2.16
CA VAL A 507 9.04 -26.09 -2.35
C VAL A 507 8.25 -26.98 -3.29
N ILE A 508 8.97 -27.66 -4.19
CA ILE A 508 8.44 -28.65 -5.12
C ILE A 508 9.20 -29.97 -5.01
N PHE A 509 8.54 -31.09 -5.28
CA PHE A 509 9.17 -32.41 -5.38
C PHE A 509 9.25 -32.86 -6.84
N LEU A 510 10.45 -33.16 -7.34
CA LEU A 510 10.69 -33.50 -8.75
C LEU A 510 11.61 -34.70 -8.88
N THR A 511 11.32 -35.58 -9.84
CA THR A 511 12.32 -36.55 -10.33
C THR A 511 13.48 -35.84 -11.03
N GLU A 512 14.63 -36.51 -11.14
CA GLU A 512 15.79 -35.93 -11.83
C GLU A 512 15.48 -35.55 -13.30
N ASN A 513 14.69 -36.37 -14.00
CA ASN A 513 14.28 -36.09 -15.38
C ASN A 513 13.36 -34.86 -15.46
N GLN A 514 12.37 -34.74 -14.57
CA GLN A 514 11.49 -33.58 -14.50
C GLN A 514 12.27 -32.31 -14.17
N TYR A 515 13.14 -32.36 -13.17
CA TYR A 515 14.00 -31.24 -12.79
C TYR A 515 14.85 -30.75 -13.95
N ASN A 516 15.56 -31.66 -14.63
CA ASN A 516 16.41 -31.33 -15.77
C ASN A 516 15.60 -30.74 -16.94
N TYR A 517 14.41 -31.28 -17.22
CA TYR A 517 13.54 -30.76 -18.26
C TYR A 517 13.03 -29.36 -17.95
N ILE A 518 12.52 -29.15 -16.73
CA ILE A 518 11.98 -27.86 -16.28
C ILE A 518 13.07 -26.79 -16.31
N ARG A 519 14.26 -27.09 -15.80
CA ARG A 519 15.43 -26.20 -15.85
C ARG A 519 15.81 -25.80 -17.27
N THR A 520 15.93 -26.79 -18.15
CA THR A 520 16.36 -26.57 -19.54
C THR A 520 15.37 -25.69 -20.31
N ASN A 521 14.08 -25.84 -20.02
CA ASN A 521 13.01 -25.10 -20.71
C ASN A 521 12.53 -23.86 -19.92
N LYS A 522 13.22 -23.48 -18.84
CA LYS A 522 12.86 -22.34 -17.96
C LYS A 522 11.39 -22.36 -17.50
N LEU A 523 10.83 -23.55 -17.23
CA LEU A 523 9.41 -23.72 -16.87
C LEU A 523 9.12 -23.50 -15.38
N LEU A 524 10.14 -23.23 -14.55
CA LEU A 524 10.03 -22.79 -13.15
C LEU A 524 11.24 -21.93 -12.80
N LEU A 525 11.10 -21.12 -11.76
CA LEU A 525 12.17 -20.31 -11.19
C LEU A 525 12.64 -20.94 -9.88
N PHE A 526 13.84 -21.48 -9.86
CA PHE A 526 14.45 -22.08 -8.68
C PHE A 526 15.16 -21.02 -7.81
N ALA A 527 15.28 -21.28 -6.51
CA ALA A 527 15.83 -20.33 -5.54
C ALA A 527 17.32 -19.98 -5.78
N ASP A 528 18.07 -20.83 -6.49
CA ASP A 528 19.47 -20.60 -6.87
C ASP A 528 19.62 -19.83 -8.21
N GLN A 529 18.51 -19.43 -8.82
CA GLN A 529 18.49 -18.59 -10.01
C GLN A 529 18.21 -17.16 -9.55
N GLU A 530 19.15 -16.25 -9.81
CA GLU A 530 18.80 -14.84 -9.89
C GLU A 530 17.85 -14.67 -11.07
N TRP A 531 16.82 -13.85 -10.88
CA TRP A 531 15.95 -13.46 -11.97
C TRP A 531 16.82 -12.65 -12.95
N GLU A 532 17.21 -13.26 -14.08
CA GLU A 532 17.95 -12.55 -15.13
C GLU A 532 17.06 -11.40 -15.62
N GLU A 533 17.41 -10.18 -15.21
CA GLU A 533 16.88 -8.92 -15.73
C GLU A 533 17.35 -8.79 -17.19
N GLU A 534 16.65 -9.43 -18.13
CA GLU A 534 16.76 -9.10 -19.56
C GLU A 534 15.75 -8.03 -19.96
#